data_AF-A0A3L9Y6K9-F1
#
_entry.id   AF-A0A3L9Y6K9-F1
#
_cell.length_a   1.000
_cell.length_b   1.000
_cell.length_c   1.000
_cell.angle_alpha   90.00
_cell.angle_beta   90.00
_cell.angle_gamma   90.00
#
_symmetry.space_group_name_H-M   'P 1'
#
loop_
_entity.id
_entity.type
_entity.pdbx_description
1 polymer ?
#
loop_
_entity_poly.entity_id
_entity_poly.type
_entity_poly.pdbx_seq_one_letter_code
_entity_poly.pdbx_strand_id
1 'polypeptide(L)' 'MKDWIHRTEAVGVEDLEEMARECGLLGAGQSMSPELLAYTQAVVEQCASIADAYPPKETEESAAEHIRAMLPT' A
#
# COMPACT_ATOMS: atom_id res chain seq x y z
N MET A 1 13.35 9.74 -8.48
CA MET A 1 12.29 8.73 -8.37
C MET A 1 12.43 8.15 -6.99
N LYS A 2 11.41 8.30 -6.16
CA LYS A 2 11.41 7.79 -4.79
C LYS A 2 11.36 6.26 -4.84
N ASP A 3 12.09 5.58 -3.96
CA ASP A 3 12.10 4.11 -3.94
C ASP A 3 10.89 3.60 -3.17
N TRP A 4 9.81 3.35 -3.91
CA TRP A 4 8.56 2.85 -3.35
C TRP A 4 8.57 1.36 -3.04
N ILE A 5 9.50 0.61 -3.65
CA ILE A 5 9.49 -0.86 -3.61
C ILE A 5 10.12 -1.36 -2.32
N HIS A 6 11.14 -0.66 -1.81
CA HIS A 6 11.86 -1.05 -0.59
C HIS A 6 11.40 -0.28 0.65
N ARG A 7 10.27 0.43 0.56
CA ARG A 7 9.75 1.19 1.69
C ARG A 7 9.10 0.24 2.70
N THR A 8 9.51 0.34 3.96
CA THR A 8 9.02 -0.49 5.08
C THR A 8 8.17 0.29 6.08
N GLU A 9 7.95 1.58 5.82
CA GLU A 9 7.13 2.46 6.66
C GLU A 9 5.70 2.54 6.11
N ALA A 10 4.75 2.88 6.99
CA ALA A 10 3.36 3.10 6.59
C ALA A 10 3.26 4.12 5.43
N VAL A 11 2.35 3.85 4.50
CA VAL A 11 2.14 4.67 3.31
C VAL A 11 0.87 5.49 3.54
N GLY A 12 1.01 6.82 3.63
CA GLY A 12 -0.13 7.71 3.77
C GLY A 12 -0.90 7.89 2.46
N VAL A 13 -2.09 8.50 2.52
CA VAL A 13 -2.84 8.88 1.31
C VAL A 13 -2.01 9.81 0.41
N GLU A 14 -1.27 10.75 1.00
CA GLU A 14 -0.38 11.66 0.26
C GLU A 14 0.74 10.92 -0.50
N ASP A 15 1.26 9.84 0.09
CA ASP A 15 2.26 8.99 -0.56
C ASP A 15 1.66 8.20 -1.73
N LEU A 16 0.45 7.65 -1.56
CA LEU A 16 -0.27 6.98 -2.66
C LEU A 16 -0.56 7.94 -3.82
N GLU A 17 -0.91 9.19 -3.50
CA GLU A 17 -1.07 10.23 -4.51
C GLU A 17 0.25 10.59 -5.20
N GLU A 18 1.37 10.63 -4.47
CA GLU A 18 2.70 10.83 -5.05
C GLU A 18 3.07 9.69 -6.00
N MET A 19 2.83 8.43 -5.60
CA MET A 19 3.00 7.26 -6.46
C MET A 19 2.14 7.34 -7.71
N ALA A 20 0.86 7.69 -7.57
CA ALA A 20 -0.05 7.84 -8.70
C ALA A 20 0.39 8.97 -9.64
N ARG A 21 0.96 10.07 -9.13
CA ARG A 21 1.55 11.14 -9.93
C ARG A 21 2.81 10.69 -10.68
N GLU A 22 3.72 9.97 -10.02
CA GLU A 22 4.92 9.42 -10.67
C GLU A 22 4.57 8.42 -11.79
N CYS A 23 3.48 7.68 -11.64
CA CYS A 23 2.94 6.77 -12.67
C CYS A 23 2.11 7.47 -13.75
N GLY A 24 1.90 8.79 -13.68
CA GLY A 24 1.09 9.55 -14.63
C GLY A 24 -0.42 9.33 -14.54
N LEU A 25 -0.90 8.69 -13.46
CA LEU A 25 -2.32 8.45 -13.19
C LEU A 25 -3.01 9.69 -12.59
N LEU A 26 -2.25 10.55 -11.92
CA LEU A 26 -2.69 11.84 -11.40
C LEU A 26 -1.85 12.99 -11.97
N GLY A 27 -2.51 14.08 -12.31
CA GLY A 27 -1.89 15.35 -12.62
C GLY A 27 -1.48 16.13 -11.37
N ALA A 28 -0.71 17.22 -11.57
CA ALA A 28 -0.33 18.12 -10.49
C ALA A 28 -1.57 18.75 -9.84
N GLY A 29 -1.66 18.66 -8.50
CA GLY A 29 -2.78 19.20 -7.72
C GLY A 29 -4.06 18.37 -7.79
N GLN A 30 -4.06 17.21 -8.44
CA GLN A 30 -5.16 16.25 -8.35
C GLN A 30 -4.96 15.32 -7.15
N SER A 31 -6.08 15.01 -6.50
CA SER A 31 -6.16 14.00 -5.44
C SER A 31 -6.76 12.72 -5.97
N MET A 32 -6.48 11.60 -5.30
CA MET A 32 -7.19 10.35 -5.56
C MET A 32 -8.69 10.54 -5.29
N SER A 33 -9.55 10.02 -6.16
CA SER A 33 -10.97 9.94 -5.83
C SER A 33 -11.19 8.93 -4.69
N PRO A 34 -12.29 9.07 -3.91
CA PRO A 34 -12.62 8.10 -2.87
C PRO A 34 -12.69 6.66 -3.39
N GLU A 35 -13.19 6.47 -4.61
CA GLU A 35 -13.30 5.15 -5.25
C GLU A 35 -11.94 4.57 -5.61
N LEU A 36 -11.01 5.39 -6.10
CA LEU A 36 -9.65 4.96 -6.42
C LEU A 36 -8.87 4.61 -5.13
N LEU A 37 -9.07 5.38 -4.06
CA LEU A 37 -8.50 5.07 -2.75
C LEU A 37 -9.04 3.74 -2.21
N ALA A 38 -10.37 3.55 -2.23
CA ALA A 38 -11.01 2.31 -1.78
C ALA A 38 -10.56 1.10 -2.61
N TYR A 39 -10.43 1.25 -3.93
CA TYR A 39 -9.88 0.21 -4.79
C TYR A 39 -8.44 -0.14 -4.40
N THR A 40 -7.60 0.86 -4.16
CA THR A 40 -6.20 0.66 -3.75
C THR A 40 -6.12 -0.08 -2.42
N GLN A 41 -6.94 0.32 -1.44
CA GLN A 41 -7.04 -0.37 -0.15
C GLN A 41 -7.47 -1.84 -0.31
N ALA A 42 -8.45 -2.11 -1.16
CA ALA A 42 -8.91 -3.48 -1.43
C ALA A 42 -7.82 -4.35 -2.07
N VAL A 43 -7.00 -3.80 -2.97
CA VAL A 43 -5.86 -4.52 -3.57
C VAL A 43 -4.83 -4.88 -2.51
N VAL A 44 -4.48 -3.96 -1.63
CA VAL A 44 -3.50 -4.22 -0.55
C VAL A 44 -4.04 -5.25 0.44
N GLU A 45 -5.32 -5.17 0.82
CA GLU A 45 -5.94 -6.18 1.69
C GLU A 45 -5.95 -7.57 1.02
N GLN A 46 -6.19 -7.63 -0.29
CA GLN A 46 -6.11 -8.90 -1.03
C GLN A 46 -4.68 -9.47 -1.01
N CYS A 47 -3.65 -8.62 -1.12
CA CYS A 47 -2.26 -9.04 -0.98
C CYS A 47 -1.96 -9.55 0.43
N ALA A 48 -2.44 -8.87 1.47
CA ALA A 48 -2.31 -9.33 2.86
C ALA A 48 -3.01 -10.68 3.07
N SER A 49 -4.20 -10.87 2.50
CA SER A 49 -4.93 -12.15 2.55
C SER A 49 -4.18 -13.29 1.86
N ILE A 50 -3.47 -13.02 0.76
CA ILE A 50 -2.59 -14.02 0.13
C ILE A 50 -1.42 -14.35 1.07
N ALA A 51 -0.85 -13.36 1.75
CA ALA A 51 0.23 -13.58 2.71
C ALA A 51 -0.22 -14.35 3.96
N ASP A 52 -1.48 -14.21 4.40
CA ASP A 52 -2.05 -15.01 5.51
C ASP A 52 -1.98 -16.52 5.24
N ALA A 53 -1.99 -16.94 3.97
CA ALA A 53 -1.85 -18.36 3.59
C ALA A 53 -0.43 -18.92 3.82
N TYR A 54 0.54 -18.03 4.08
CA TYR A 54 1.95 -18.36 4.34
C TYR A 54 2.33 -17.83 5.72
N PRO A 55 1.83 -18.46 6.81
CA PRO A 55 2.10 -17.99 8.15
C PRO A 55 3.61 -17.97 8.45
N PRO A 56 4.08 -16.99 9.23
CA PRO A 56 5.49 -16.89 9.56
C PRO A 56 5.96 -18.12 10.32
N LYS A 57 7.23 -18.49 10.14
CA LYS A 57 7.89 -19.43 11.05
C LYS A 57 8.01 -18.76 12.42
N GLU A 58 8.11 -19.54 13.50
CA GLU A 58 7.94 -19.10 14.91
C GLU A 58 8.74 -17.85 15.36
N THR A 59 9.72 -17.40 14.58
CA THR A 59 10.61 -16.26 14.87
C THR A 59 10.48 -15.10 13.87
N GLU A 60 9.61 -15.20 12.87
CA GLU A 60 9.46 -14.20 11.80
C GLU A 60 8.20 -13.36 12.00
N GLU A 61 8.25 -12.10 11.57
CA GLU A 61 7.09 -11.21 11.56
C GLU A 61 6.09 -11.66 10.48
N SER A 62 4.80 -11.46 10.74
CA SER A 62 3.75 -11.78 9.77
C SER A 62 3.80 -10.81 8.59
N ALA A 63 4.08 -11.33 7.40
CA ALA A 63 4.05 -10.54 6.16
C ALA A 63 2.68 -9.89 5.94
N ALA A 64 1.59 -10.56 6.31
CA ALA A 64 0.24 -10.03 6.19
C ALA A 64 -0.02 -8.84 7.12
N GLU A 65 0.45 -8.92 8.37
CA GLU A 65 0.37 -7.80 9.31
C GLU A 65 1.20 -6.61 8.83
N HIS A 66 2.40 -6.87 8.32
CA HIS A 66 3.26 -5.84 7.74
C HIS A 66 2.57 -5.15 6.55
N ILE A 67 1.96 -5.91 5.64
CA ILE A 67 1.25 -5.36 4.48
C ILE A 67 0.05 -4.50 4.91
N ARG A 68 -0.73 -4.95 5.90
CA ARG A 68 -1.86 -4.18 6.43
C ARG A 68 -1.41 -2.89 7.11
N ALA A 69 -0.28 -2.91 7.81
CA ALA A 69 0.29 -1.73 8.43
C ALA A 69 0.75 -0.67 7.42
N MET A 70 0.90 -1.03 6.13
CA MET A 70 1.19 -0.06 5.07
C MET A 70 -0.03 0.77 4.66
N LEU A 71 -1.25 0.36 5.02
CA LEU A 71 -2.46 1.10 4.64
C LEU A 71 -2.68 2.34 5.51
N PRO A 72 -3.10 3.47 4.92
CA PRO A 72 -3.56 4.61 5.70
C PRO A 72 -4.86 4.25 6.42
N THR A 73 -4.90 4.48 7.73
CA THR A 73 -6.10 4.42 8.58
C THR A 73 -7.00 5.64 8.42
#